data_AF-A0A951FZY9-F1
#
_entry.id   AF-A0A951FZY9-F1
#
_cell.length_a   1.000
_cell.length_b   1.000
_cell.length_c   1.000
_cell.angle_alpha   90.00
_cell.angle_beta   90.00
_cell.angle_gamma   90.00
#
_symmetry.space_group_name_H-M   'P 1'
#
loop_
_entity.id
_entity.type
_entity.pdbx_description
1 polymer ?
#
loop_
_entity_poly.entity_id
_entity_poly.type
_entity_poly.pdbx_seq_one_letter_code
_entity_poly.pdbx_strand_id
1 'polypeptide(L)'
;MANEAYRAVFLRVHPTGKMVLSLTTESDGEEARYAQLVASELGVPALDVKVVPADSDRFGTGHGYNTAPSGGTPEAIQSATGKIRAKAQLLAAAALDTSPESLTWEDGAFVPSTDPNQARTIADIALYAHGTGQLPPGVEGGLDAQTVYKDA
;
A
#
# COMPACT_ATOMS: atom_id res chain seq x y z
N MET A 1 10.28 -13.10 30.74
CA MET A 1 10.58 -12.49 29.43
C MET A 1 9.25 -12.13 28.82
N ALA A 2 8.88 -10.84 28.85
CA ALA A 2 7.62 -10.37 28.27
C ALA A 2 7.70 -10.60 26.75
N ASN A 3 6.75 -11.37 26.22
CA ASN A 3 6.57 -11.64 24.80
C ASN A 3 6.79 -10.37 23.99
N GLU A 4 7.71 -10.40 23.03
CA GLU A 4 7.86 -9.31 22.08
C GLU A 4 6.51 -9.03 21.42
N ALA A 5 6.03 -7.83 21.69
CA ALA A 5 4.95 -7.21 20.99
C ALA A 5 5.20 -7.21 19.47
N TYR A 6 4.14 -7.35 18.67
CA TYR A 6 4.26 -7.32 17.22
C TYR A 6 4.53 -5.90 16.71
N ARG A 7 5.01 -5.79 15.47
CA ARG A 7 5.13 -4.55 14.70
C ARG A 7 4.13 -4.54 13.56
N ALA A 8 3.77 -3.36 13.07
CA ALA A 8 2.95 -3.25 11.87
C ALA A 8 3.36 -2.05 11.01
N VAL A 9 3.16 -2.22 9.72
CA VAL A 9 3.11 -1.14 8.74
C VAL A 9 1.72 -1.10 8.13
N PHE A 10 1.20 0.10 7.92
CA PHE A 10 -0.06 0.34 7.26
C PHE A 10 0.14 1.33 6.13
N LEU A 11 -0.21 0.95 4.90
CA LEU A 11 -0.14 1.80 3.73
C LEU A 11 -1.55 2.19 3.30
N ARG A 12 -1.81 3.50 3.28
CA ARG A 12 -3.03 4.12 2.78
C ARG A 12 -2.80 4.75 1.42
N VAL A 13 -3.68 4.53 0.45
CA VAL A 13 -3.67 5.26 -0.83
C VAL A 13 -4.92 6.16 -0.90
N HIS A 14 -4.70 7.46 -1.04
CA HIS A 14 -5.75 8.46 -1.19
C HIS A 14 -6.30 8.50 -2.63
N PRO A 15 -7.52 9.04 -2.84
CA PRO A 15 -8.11 9.17 -4.18
C PRO A 15 -7.23 9.94 -5.18
N THR A 16 -6.34 10.81 -4.70
CA THR A 16 -5.41 11.59 -5.54
C THR A 16 -4.13 10.82 -5.90
N GLY A 17 -3.99 9.56 -5.49
CA GLY A 17 -2.76 8.77 -5.62
C GLY A 17 -1.69 9.05 -4.57
N LYS A 18 -1.86 10.08 -3.73
CA LYS A 18 -0.96 10.35 -2.59
C LYS A 18 -1.11 9.28 -1.52
N MET A 19 -0.05 9.02 -0.77
CA MET A 19 0.01 7.88 0.15
C MET A 19 0.50 8.27 1.54
N VAL A 20 0.03 7.53 2.54
CA VAL A 20 0.55 7.61 3.91
C VAL A 20 0.98 6.21 4.32
N LEU A 21 2.25 6.05 4.64
CA LEU A 21 2.83 4.87 5.25
C LEU A 21 2.99 5.10 6.75
N SER A 22 2.10 4.51 7.54
CA SER A 22 2.11 4.57 9.00
C SER A 22 2.88 3.37 9.57
N LEU A 23 3.80 3.63 10.50
CA LEU A 23 4.58 2.59 11.18
C LEU A 23 4.27 2.58 12.67
N THR A 24 4.28 1.40 13.29
CA THR A 24 4.23 1.29 14.75
C THR A 24 5.56 1.62 15.42
N THR A 25 6.66 1.60 14.66
CA THR A 25 8.01 1.83 15.17
C THR A 25 8.34 3.32 15.24
N GLU A 26 9.17 3.68 16.21
CA GLU A 26 9.83 4.98 16.28
C GLU A 26 10.64 5.25 15.00
N SER A 27 10.97 6.53 14.79
CA SER A 27 11.83 6.97 13.70
C SER A 27 13.21 6.32 13.81
N ASP A 28 13.71 5.83 12.68
CA ASP A 28 15.07 5.30 12.52
C ASP A 28 15.91 6.13 11.53
N GLY A 29 15.34 7.22 11.00
CA GLY A 29 15.98 8.10 10.02
C GLY A 29 15.89 7.61 8.57
N GLU A 30 15.22 6.49 8.31
CA GLU A 30 15.13 5.87 6.99
C GLU A 30 13.83 6.22 6.25
N GLU A 31 13.05 7.20 6.73
CA GLU A 31 11.72 7.54 6.18
C GLU A 31 11.78 7.90 4.69
N ALA A 32 12.83 8.60 4.25
CA ALA A 32 13.03 8.92 2.84
C ALA A 32 13.25 7.66 1.99
N ARG A 33 13.97 6.65 2.53
CA ARG A 33 14.18 5.36 1.87
C ARG A 33 12.89 4.55 1.83
N TYR A 34 12.10 4.56 2.90
CA TYR A 34 10.78 3.90 2.94
C TYR A 34 9.81 4.51 1.93
N ALA A 35 9.79 5.84 1.79
CA ALA A 35 9.01 6.51 0.75
C ALA A 35 9.45 6.09 -0.66
N GLN A 36 10.76 6.02 -0.92
CA GLN A 36 11.30 5.54 -2.20
C GLN A 36 10.94 4.09 -2.49
N LEU A 37 10.94 3.22 -1.48
CA LEU A 37 10.54 1.82 -1.62
C LEU A 37 9.07 1.67 -2.02
N VAL A 38 8.16 2.39 -1.35
CA VAL A 38 6.75 2.41 -1.75
C VAL A 38 6.58 2.97 -3.16
N ALA A 39 7.29 4.06 -3.47
CA ALA A 39 7.28 4.69 -4.79
C ALA A 39 7.74 3.75 -5.90
N SER A 40 8.83 2.99 -5.69
CA SER A 40 9.31 2.02 -6.67
C SER A 40 8.35 0.84 -6.87
N GLU A 41 7.69 0.39 -5.80
CA GLU A 41 6.75 -0.73 -5.88
C GLU A 41 5.44 -0.35 -6.58
N LEU A 42 4.99 0.90 -6.42
CA LEU A 42 3.68 1.38 -6.90
C LEU A 42 3.77 2.35 -8.09
N GLY A 43 4.98 2.69 -8.54
CA GLY A 43 5.24 3.58 -9.68
C GLY A 43 4.71 5.00 -9.48
N VAL A 44 4.96 5.58 -8.32
CA VAL A 44 4.59 6.98 -7.98
C VAL A 44 5.82 7.80 -7.59
N PRO A 45 5.78 9.14 -7.65
CA PRO A 45 6.85 9.96 -7.08
C PRO A 45 7.02 9.71 -5.58
N ALA A 46 8.25 9.58 -5.09
CA ALA A 46 8.53 9.42 -3.65
C ALA A 46 8.00 10.59 -2.80
N LEU A 47 7.92 11.80 -3.38
CA LEU A 47 7.34 12.99 -2.74
C LEU A 47 5.82 12.85 -2.46
N ASP A 48 5.14 11.91 -3.12
CA ASP A 48 3.72 11.62 -2.89
C ASP A 48 3.50 10.59 -1.79
N VAL A 49 4.57 10.04 -1.20
CA VAL A 49 4.51 9.09 -0.09
C VAL A 49 4.97 9.77 1.20
N LYS A 50 4.03 10.03 2.12
CA LYS A 50 4.35 10.50 3.46
C LYS A 50 4.58 9.29 4.38
N VAL A 51 5.72 9.24 5.05
CA VAL A 51 5.99 8.23 6.08
C VAL A 51 5.74 8.84 7.46
N VAL A 52 5.03 8.12 8.32
CA VAL A 52 4.68 8.53 9.68
C VAL A 52 5.16 7.44 10.64
N PRO A 53 6.35 7.60 11.24
CA PRO A 53 6.79 6.74 12.33
C PRO A 53 5.93 6.98 13.58
N ALA A 54 5.83 5.97 14.44
CA ALA A 54 5.08 5.97 15.68
C ALA A 54 3.67 6.60 15.55
N ASP A 55 2.93 6.16 14.52
CA ASP A 55 1.62 6.73 14.19
C ASP A 55 0.55 6.29 15.22
N SER A 56 0.54 6.96 16.37
CA SER A 56 -0.39 6.69 17.46
C SER A 56 -1.84 7.07 17.13
N ASP A 57 -2.06 8.00 16.20
CA ASP A 57 -3.40 8.32 15.69
C ASP A 57 -3.99 7.12 14.92
N ARG A 58 -3.13 6.37 14.22
CA ARG A 58 -3.50 5.16 13.49
C ARG A 58 -3.63 3.93 14.39
N PHE A 59 -2.60 3.65 15.20
CA PHE A 59 -2.47 2.38 15.91
C PHE A 59 -2.98 2.44 17.36
N GLY A 60 -3.28 3.63 17.87
CA GLY A 60 -3.66 3.83 19.26
C GLY A 60 -2.48 3.66 20.24
N THR A 61 -2.73 3.96 21.51
CA THR A 61 -1.75 3.87 22.60
C THR A 61 -2.08 2.72 23.56
N GLY A 62 -1.07 2.09 24.16
CA GLY A 62 -1.28 1.10 25.23
C GLY A 62 -1.60 -0.33 24.76
N HIS A 63 -1.62 -0.58 23.45
CA HIS A 63 -1.84 -1.91 22.85
C HIS A 63 -0.61 -2.84 22.92
N GLY A 64 0.51 -2.35 23.46
CA GLY A 64 1.74 -3.11 23.61
C GLY A 64 2.26 -3.59 22.27
N TYR A 65 2.56 -2.67 21.33
CA TYR A 65 3.36 -2.91 20.13
C TYR A 65 4.85 -2.78 20.46
N ASN A 66 5.72 -3.41 19.65
CA ASN A 66 7.15 -3.15 19.74
C ASN A 66 7.44 -1.90 18.92
N THR A 67 7.84 -0.83 19.59
CA THR A 67 8.12 0.45 18.94
C THR A 67 9.58 0.58 18.51
N ALA A 68 10.46 -0.34 18.89
CA ALA A 68 11.86 -0.26 18.49
C ALA A 68 12.00 -0.44 16.96
N PRO A 69 12.87 0.35 16.30
CA PRO A 69 13.27 0.13 14.92
C PRO A 69 13.64 -1.32 14.64
N SER A 70 13.41 -1.76 13.42
CA SER A 70 13.55 -3.16 13.04
C SER A 70 14.12 -3.29 11.64
N GLY A 71 15.03 -4.24 11.46
CA GLY A 71 15.57 -4.58 10.14
C GLY A 71 14.52 -5.13 9.18
N GLY A 72 13.43 -5.73 9.69
CA GLY A 72 12.34 -6.30 8.87
C GLY A 72 11.29 -5.31 8.33
N THR A 73 11.46 -4.00 8.58
CA THR A 73 10.52 -2.96 8.13
C THR A 73 10.40 -2.89 6.60
N PRO A 74 11.49 -2.94 5.80
CA PRO A 74 11.42 -2.96 4.34
C PRO A 74 10.58 -4.11 3.77
N GLU A 75 10.74 -5.32 4.30
CA GLU A 75 10.01 -6.51 3.86
C GLU A 75 8.52 -6.40 4.20
N ALA A 76 8.20 -5.80 5.35
CA ALA A 76 6.82 -5.52 5.73
C ALA A 76 6.17 -4.50 4.78
N ILE A 77 6.92 -3.46 4.37
CA ILE A 77 6.47 -2.47 3.37
C ILE A 77 6.22 -3.14 2.03
N GLN A 78 7.15 -3.95 1.53
CA GLN A 78 6.99 -4.72 0.29
C GLN A 78 5.77 -5.65 0.32
N SER A 79 5.52 -6.30 1.47
CA SER A 79 4.32 -7.10 1.65
C SER A 79 3.04 -6.25 1.59
N ALA A 80 3.04 -5.05 2.18
CA ALA A 80 1.90 -4.14 2.14
C ALA A 80 1.66 -3.59 0.72
N THR A 81 2.70 -3.16 0.00
CA THR A 81 2.59 -2.70 -1.39
C THR A 81 2.14 -3.83 -2.33
N GLY A 82 2.61 -5.07 -2.10
CA GLY A 82 2.13 -6.26 -2.80
C GLY A 82 0.63 -6.49 -2.62
N LYS A 83 0.11 -6.35 -1.40
CA LYS A 83 -1.33 -6.44 -1.11
C LYS A 83 -2.13 -5.31 -1.78
N ILE A 84 -1.61 -4.08 -1.76
CA ILE A 84 -2.20 -2.95 -2.49
C ILE A 84 -2.33 -3.29 -3.98
N ARG A 85 -1.24 -3.76 -4.60
CA ARG A 85 -1.21 -4.11 -6.02
C ARG A 85 -2.16 -5.26 -6.35
N ALA A 86 -2.23 -6.30 -5.52
CA ALA A 86 -3.19 -7.40 -5.71
C ALA A 86 -4.66 -6.90 -5.67
N LYS A 87 -5.00 -6.04 -4.70
CA LYS A 87 -6.33 -5.41 -4.64
C LYS A 87 -6.58 -4.50 -5.84
N ALA A 88 -5.58 -3.71 -6.23
CA ALA A 88 -5.66 -2.80 -7.36
C ALA A 88 -5.87 -3.54 -8.70
N GLN A 89 -5.31 -4.74 -8.88
CA GLN A 89 -5.52 -5.55 -10.08
C GLN A 89 -6.99 -5.95 -10.25
N LEU A 90 -7.66 -6.34 -9.16
CA LEU A 90 -9.10 -6.67 -9.19
C LEU A 90 -9.96 -5.46 -9.53
N LEU A 91 -9.60 -4.29 -9.00
CA LEU A 91 -10.30 -3.03 -9.28
C LEU A 91 -10.06 -2.55 -10.71
N ALA A 92 -8.82 -2.64 -11.20
CA ALA A 92 -8.47 -2.30 -12.57
C ALA A 92 -9.22 -3.19 -13.57
N ALA A 93 -9.31 -4.49 -13.29
CA ALA A 93 -10.06 -5.43 -14.10
C ALA A 93 -11.53 -5.04 -14.24
N ALA A 94 -12.20 -4.68 -13.12
CA ALA A 94 -13.57 -4.19 -13.15
C ALA A 94 -13.71 -2.82 -13.83
N ALA A 95 -12.74 -1.92 -13.67
CA ALA A 95 -12.74 -0.61 -14.33
C ALA A 95 -12.56 -0.70 -15.86
N LEU A 96 -11.92 -1.76 -16.34
CA LEU A 96 -11.63 -2.01 -17.75
C LEU A 96 -12.55 -3.08 -18.37
N ASP A 97 -13.51 -3.61 -17.61
CA ASP A 97 -14.40 -4.69 -18.01
C ASP A 97 -13.65 -5.90 -18.60
N THR A 98 -12.56 -6.29 -17.93
CA THR A 98 -11.70 -7.40 -18.34
C THR A 98 -11.36 -8.29 -17.14
N SER A 99 -10.62 -9.38 -17.37
CA SER A 99 -10.18 -10.26 -16.31
C SER A 99 -8.84 -9.81 -15.69
N PRO A 100 -8.62 -10.00 -14.38
CA PRO A 100 -7.37 -9.63 -13.70
C PRO A 100 -6.11 -10.20 -14.38
N GLU A 101 -6.17 -11.43 -14.86
CA GLU A 101 -5.06 -12.12 -15.52
C GLU A 101 -4.72 -11.59 -16.92
N SER A 102 -5.60 -10.79 -17.52
CA SER A 102 -5.34 -10.10 -18.79
C SER A 102 -4.54 -8.80 -18.65
N LEU A 103 -4.27 -8.39 -17.40
CA LEU A 103 -3.56 -7.16 -17.06
C LEU A 103 -2.09 -7.44 -16.74
N THR A 104 -1.19 -6.67 -17.31
CA THR A 104 0.22 -6.61 -16.91
C THR A 104 0.47 -5.39 -16.03
N TRP A 105 1.40 -5.51 -15.08
CA TRP A 105 1.82 -4.38 -14.23
C TRP A 105 3.11 -3.79 -14.78
N GLU A 106 3.04 -2.54 -15.25
CA GLU A 106 4.14 -1.84 -15.90
C GLU A 106 4.19 -0.39 -15.42
N ASP A 107 5.35 0.06 -14.92
CA ASP A 107 5.63 1.44 -14.54
C ASP A 107 4.53 2.16 -13.71
N GLY A 108 3.91 1.45 -12.75
CA GLY A 108 2.87 2.03 -11.89
C GLY A 108 1.44 1.93 -12.41
N ALA A 109 1.24 1.23 -13.52
CA ALA A 109 -0.06 1.06 -14.16
C ALA A 109 -0.37 -0.41 -14.47
N PHE A 110 -1.67 -0.71 -14.48
CA PHE A 110 -2.18 -1.94 -15.08
C PHE A 110 -2.49 -1.69 -16.56
N VAL A 111 -1.85 -2.45 -17.43
CA VAL A 111 -1.97 -2.36 -18.89
C VAL A 111 -2.78 -3.56 -19.38
N PRO A 112 -3.94 -3.36 -20.02
CA PRO A 112 -4.71 -4.46 -20.57
C PRO A 112 -4.06 -4.98 -21.86
N SER A 113 -4.03 -6.30 -22.01
CA SER A 113 -3.48 -6.96 -23.21
C SER A 113 -4.23 -6.64 -24.51
N THR A 114 -5.48 -6.18 -24.40
CA THR A 114 -6.36 -5.87 -25.54
C THR A 114 -6.08 -4.50 -26.16
N ASP A 115 -5.78 -3.49 -25.34
CA ASP A 115 -5.51 -2.12 -25.78
C ASP A 115 -4.62 -1.38 -24.76
N PRO A 116 -3.28 -1.35 -24.97
CA PRO A 116 -2.35 -0.70 -24.07
C PRO A 116 -2.63 0.79 -23.79
N ASN A 117 -3.41 1.48 -24.65
CA ASN A 117 -3.77 2.88 -24.44
C ASN A 117 -4.77 3.10 -23.29
N GLN A 118 -5.38 2.02 -22.78
CA GLN A 118 -6.32 2.07 -21.67
C GLN A 118 -5.66 1.75 -20.32
N ALA A 119 -4.33 1.86 -20.23
CA ALA A 119 -3.61 1.66 -18.98
C ALA A 119 -4.21 2.51 -17.83
N ARG A 120 -4.31 1.91 -16.65
CA ARG A 120 -4.81 2.58 -15.44
C ARG A 120 -3.71 2.64 -14.40
N THR A 121 -3.32 3.85 -14.03
CA THR A 121 -2.33 4.07 -12.98
C THR A 121 -2.88 3.69 -11.62
N ILE A 122 -2.00 3.50 -10.63
CA ILE A 122 -2.43 3.28 -9.25
C ILE A 122 -3.31 4.42 -8.71
N ALA A 123 -3.10 5.66 -9.20
CA ALA A 123 -3.91 6.82 -8.83
C ALA A 123 -5.33 6.74 -9.43
N ASP A 124 -5.46 6.35 -10.70
CA ASP A 124 -6.77 6.12 -11.34
C ASP A 124 -7.57 5.06 -10.60
N ILE A 125 -6.90 3.98 -10.19
CA ILE A 125 -7.52 2.86 -9.48
C ILE A 125 -7.90 3.26 -8.06
N ALA A 126 -7.07 4.06 -7.37
CA ALA A 126 -7.42 4.61 -6.07
C ALA A 126 -8.68 5.47 -6.18
N LEU A 127 -8.77 6.35 -7.17
CA LEU A 127 -9.98 7.16 -7.40
C LEU A 127 -11.22 6.29 -7.64
N TYR A 128 -11.09 5.24 -8.47
CA TYR A 128 -12.14 4.25 -8.71
C TYR A 128 -12.63 3.59 -7.42
N ALA A 129 -11.69 3.10 -6.61
CA ALA A 129 -11.97 2.38 -5.37
C ALA A 129 -12.66 3.24 -4.30
N HIS A 130 -12.46 4.56 -4.31
CA HIS A 130 -13.04 5.49 -3.36
C HIS A 130 -14.44 6.00 -3.75
N GLY A 131 -15.01 5.53 -4.86
CA GLY A 131 -16.45 5.67 -5.12
C GLY A 131 -16.85 6.18 -6.49
N THR A 132 -15.94 6.31 -7.47
CA THR A 132 -16.33 6.63 -8.85
C THR A 132 -16.75 5.40 -9.65
N GLY A 133 -16.41 4.19 -9.18
CA GLY A 133 -16.66 2.92 -9.85
C GLY A 133 -17.56 1.94 -9.11
N GLN A 134 -17.97 0.87 -9.80
CA GLN A 134 -18.66 -0.26 -9.20
C GLN A 134 -17.65 -1.26 -8.62
N LEU A 135 -17.70 -1.50 -7.32
CA LEU A 135 -16.75 -2.42 -6.69
C LEU A 135 -17.02 -3.88 -7.13
N PRO A 136 -15.96 -4.67 -7.43
CA PRO A 136 -16.10 -6.09 -7.67
C PRO A 136 -16.70 -6.83 -6.45
N PRO A 137 -17.40 -7.96 -6.64
CA PRO A 137 -17.91 -8.75 -5.53
C PRO A 137 -16.83 -9.14 -4.52
N GLY A 138 -17.07 -8.88 -3.23
CA GLY A 138 -16.13 -9.21 -2.16
C GLY A 138 -14.92 -8.27 -2.04
N VAL A 139 -14.82 -7.22 -2.87
CA VAL A 139 -13.77 -6.21 -2.78
C VAL A 139 -14.32 -4.96 -2.08
N GLU A 140 -13.76 -4.63 -0.93
CA GLU A 140 -14.10 -3.40 -0.20
C GLU A 140 -13.56 -2.16 -0.92
N GLY A 141 -14.21 -1.02 -0.70
CA GLY A 141 -13.76 0.28 -1.20
C GLY A 141 -12.40 0.72 -0.62
N GLY A 142 -11.87 1.81 -1.16
CA GLY A 142 -10.55 2.34 -0.83
C GLY A 142 -9.40 1.42 -1.26
N LEU A 143 -8.17 1.85 -0.99
CA LEU A 143 -6.98 1.14 -1.41
C LEU A 143 -5.92 1.21 -0.30
N ASP A 144 -6.08 0.30 0.65
CA ASP A 144 -5.33 0.29 1.90
C ASP A 144 -4.85 -1.13 2.21
N ALA A 145 -3.69 -1.28 2.87
CA ALA A 145 -3.16 -2.58 3.28
C ALA A 145 -2.33 -2.48 4.56
N GLN A 146 -2.34 -3.58 5.34
CA GLN A 146 -1.53 -3.73 6.54
C GLN A 146 -0.66 -4.97 6.45
N THR A 147 0.56 -4.89 7.00
CA THR A 147 1.40 -6.04 7.29
C THR A 147 1.83 -6.00 8.74
N VAL A 148 1.56 -7.08 9.47
CA VAL A 148 2.02 -7.32 10.83
C VAL A 148 3.20 -8.28 10.77
N TYR A 149 4.25 -8.00 11.53
CA TYR A 149 5.49 -8.74 11.49
C TYR A 149 6.23 -8.70 12.84
N LYS A 150 7.26 -9.53 12.95
CA LYS A 150 8.21 -9.62 14.06
C LYS A 150 9.60 -9.89 13.48
N ASP A 151 10.65 -9.54 14.23
CA ASP A 151 12.00 -9.97 13.85
C ASP A 151 12.11 -11.49 14.00
N ALA A 152 12.99 -12.10 13.22
CA ALA A 152 13.20 -13.56 13.20
C ALA A 152 13.91 -14.06 14.45
#